data_AF-A0A8J6AIR0-F1
#
_entry.id   AF-A0A8J6AIR0-F1
#
_cell.length_a   1.000
_cell.length_b   1.000
_cell.length_c   1.000
_cell.angle_alpha   90.00
_cell.angle_beta   90.00
_cell.angle_gamma   90.00
#
_symmetry.space_group_name_H-M   'P 1'
#
loop_
_entity.id
_entity.type
_entity.pdbx_description
1 polymer ?
#
loop_
_entity_poly.entity_id
_entity_poly.type
_entity_poly.pdbx_seq_one_letter_code
_entity_poly.pdbx_strand_id
1 'polypeptide(L)'
;MGRPGRGRSGRPAVCSPAPSLPGGASLSFLVLVTGCASVGKIPEAEIYKITATDFYPLQEEAKEEDRLAALRKILSSGAFYFSWPCDGSHFDLTVRAQKQDDGSQEWGDSFFW
;
A
#
# COMPACT_ATOMS: atom_id res chain seq x y z
N MET A 1 -25.96 -73.02 -10.88
CA MET A 1 -24.90 -72.39 -11.70
C MET A 1 -25.42 -71.08 -12.24
N GLY A 2 -24.87 -69.94 -11.82
CA GLY A 2 -25.34 -68.61 -12.22
C GLY A 2 -24.49 -67.47 -11.63
N ARG A 3 -23.40 -67.15 -12.36
CA ARG A 3 -22.56 -65.93 -12.41
C ARG A 3 -22.29 -65.08 -11.14
N PRO A 4 -21.00 -64.78 -10.83
CA PRO A 4 -20.65 -63.75 -9.84
C PRO A 4 -20.81 -62.33 -10.42
N GLY A 5 -21.43 -61.44 -9.65
CA GLY A 5 -21.59 -60.03 -9.98
C GLY A 5 -20.25 -59.28 -9.90
N ARG A 6 -19.92 -58.56 -10.97
CA ARG A 6 -18.85 -57.55 -11.01
C ARG A 6 -19.35 -56.23 -10.40
N GLY A 7 -18.48 -55.54 -9.66
CA GLY A 7 -18.62 -54.11 -9.33
C GLY A 7 -18.19 -53.84 -7.89
N ARG A 8 -17.35 -52.84 -7.56
CA ARG A 8 -16.69 -51.77 -8.31
C ARG A 8 -15.32 -51.61 -7.64
N SER A 9 -14.23 -51.59 -8.39
CA SER A 9 -12.96 -51.09 -7.88
C SER A 9 -13.10 -49.58 -7.66
N GLY A 10 -13.17 -49.16 -6.40
CA GLY A 10 -13.07 -47.75 -6.05
C GLY A 10 -11.66 -47.27 -6.42
N ARG A 11 -11.53 -46.56 -7.54
CA ARG A 11 -10.33 -45.76 -7.78
C ARG A 11 -10.32 -44.64 -6.74
N PRO A 12 -9.20 -44.36 -6.06
CA PRO A 12 -9.10 -43.16 -5.25
C PRO A 12 -9.29 -41.97 -6.20
N ALA A 13 -10.19 -41.06 -5.82
CA ALA A 13 -10.28 -39.77 -6.48
C ALA A 13 -8.95 -39.05 -6.25
N VAL A 14 -8.11 -39.02 -7.29
CA VAL A 14 -6.99 -38.08 -7.33
C VAL A 14 -7.64 -36.70 -7.34
N CYS A 15 -7.47 -35.95 -6.25
CA CYS A 15 -7.75 -34.52 -6.27
C CYS A 15 -6.82 -33.91 -7.30
N SER A 16 -7.34 -33.63 -8.49
CA SER A 16 -6.67 -32.72 -9.41
C SER A 16 -6.55 -31.37 -8.71
N PRO A 17 -5.39 -30.70 -8.77
CA PRO A 17 -5.29 -29.33 -8.29
C PRO A 17 -6.35 -28.51 -9.03
N ALA A 18 -7.13 -27.73 -8.27
CA ALA A 18 -8.05 -26.77 -8.86
C ALA A 18 -7.27 -25.91 -9.87
N PRO A 19 -7.85 -25.57 -11.02
CA PRO A 19 -7.21 -24.61 -11.92
C PRO A 19 -6.92 -23.36 -11.10
N SER A 20 -5.63 -23.04 -10.95
CA SER A 20 -5.21 -21.77 -10.38
C SER A 20 -5.97 -20.68 -11.15
N LEU A 21 -6.78 -19.90 -10.43
CA LEU A 21 -7.47 -18.76 -11.01
C LEU A 21 -6.44 -17.97 -11.84
N PRO A 22 -6.70 -17.69 -13.13
CA PRO A 22 -5.80 -16.88 -13.94
C PRO A 22 -5.52 -15.59 -13.16
N GLY A 23 -4.23 -15.33 -12.98
CA GLY A 23 -3.71 -14.41 -11.98
C GLY A 23 -4.40 -13.05 -11.98
N GLY A 24 -4.88 -12.66 -10.81
CA GLY A 24 -5.00 -11.25 -10.48
C GLY A 24 -3.59 -10.70 -10.37
N ALA A 25 -3.03 -10.20 -11.47
CA ALA A 25 -1.73 -9.55 -11.45
C ALA A 25 -1.84 -8.31 -10.56
N SER A 26 -1.03 -8.25 -9.49
CA SER A 26 -0.90 -7.05 -8.69
C SER A 26 -0.27 -5.96 -9.55
N LEU A 27 -0.99 -4.86 -9.74
CA LEU A 27 -0.44 -3.67 -10.39
C LEU A 27 0.41 -2.89 -9.38
N SER A 28 1.56 -2.40 -9.83
CA SER A 28 2.48 -1.59 -9.05
C SER A 28 2.68 -0.24 -9.73
N PHE A 29 2.65 0.81 -8.93
CA PHE A 29 2.85 2.18 -9.40
C PHE A 29 3.89 2.86 -8.52
N LEU A 30 4.69 3.72 -9.13
CA LEU A 30 5.52 4.68 -8.42
C LEU A 30 4.72 5.98 -8.30
N VAL A 31 4.49 6.43 -7.07
CA VAL A 31 3.88 7.73 -6.77
C VAL A 31 4.99 8.70 -6.39
N LEU A 32 5.10 9.81 -7.10
CA LEU A 32 6.08 10.86 -6.81
C LEU A 32 5.38 12.10 -6.29
N VAL A 33 5.95 12.73 -5.27
CA VAL A 33 5.62 14.10 -4.90
C VAL A 33 6.37 15.04 -5.86
N THR A 34 5.65 15.70 -6.75
CA THR A 34 6.21 16.63 -7.74
C THR A 34 5.94 18.09 -7.40
N GLY A 35 5.09 18.34 -6.40
CA GLY A 35 4.88 19.67 -5.84
C GLY A 35 4.55 19.61 -4.35
N CYS A 36 5.14 20.51 -3.58
CA CYS A 36 4.84 20.72 -2.17
C CYS A 36 5.00 22.20 -1.80
N ALA A 37 4.37 22.61 -0.70
CA ALA A 37 4.48 23.96 -0.16
C ALA A 37 4.75 23.89 1.34
N SER A 38 5.68 24.70 1.83
CA SER A 38 5.88 24.88 3.27
C SER A 38 4.63 25.52 3.88
N VAL A 39 4.11 24.91 4.94
CA VAL A 39 2.90 25.37 5.65
C VAL A 39 3.19 25.82 7.09
N GLY A 40 4.42 25.65 7.55
CA GLY A 40 4.83 26.07 8.87
C GLY A 40 6.19 25.52 9.26
N LYS A 41 6.83 26.20 10.21
CA LYS A 41 8.10 25.77 10.78
C LYS A 41 7.95 25.64 12.29
N ILE A 42 8.43 24.52 12.81
CA ILE A 42 8.63 24.26 14.24
C ILE A 42 10.14 24.24 14.51
N PRO A 43 10.59 24.29 15.78
CA PRO A 43 12.02 24.30 16.09
C PRO A 43 12.78 23.11 15.49
N GLU A 44 12.14 21.94 15.43
CA GLU A 44 12.78 20.69 15.02
C GLU A 44 12.67 20.42 13.52
N ALA A 45 11.70 21.00 12.81
CA ALA A 45 11.41 20.68 11.41
C ALA A 45 10.61 21.77 10.68
N GLU A 46 10.68 21.74 9.35
CA GLU A 46 9.73 22.43 8.48
C GLU A 46 8.65 21.46 8.00
N ILE A 47 7.39 21.90 7.97
CA ILE A 47 6.26 21.07 7.58
C ILE A 47 5.81 21.46 6.17
N TYR A 48 5.73 20.46 5.30
CA TYR A 48 5.34 20.61 3.91
C TYR A 48 4.00 19.94 3.66
N LYS A 49 3.14 20.63 2.92
CA LYS A 49 1.91 20.07 2.34
C LYS A 49 2.18 19.60 0.92
N ILE A 50 1.75 18.40 0.59
CA ILE A 50 1.78 17.90 -0.78
C ILE A 50 0.71 18.62 -1.60
N THR A 51 1.11 19.17 -2.76
CA THR A 51 0.24 19.93 -3.66
C THR A 51 0.10 19.30 -5.04
N ALA A 52 1.06 18.48 -5.46
CA ALA A 52 0.99 17.72 -6.69
C ALA A 52 1.69 16.35 -6.54
N THR A 53 1.09 15.33 -7.16
CA THR A 53 1.65 13.98 -7.24
C THR A 53 1.51 13.43 -8.66
N ASP A 54 2.51 12.67 -9.09
CA ASP A 54 2.51 11.96 -10.37
C ASP A 54 2.57 10.45 -10.15
N PHE A 55 1.91 9.70 -11.05
CA PHE A 55 1.79 8.24 -10.96
C PHE A 55 2.37 7.60 -12.20
N TYR A 56 3.37 6.76 -12.00
CA TYR A 56 4.04 6.03 -13.07
C TYR A 56 3.75 4.53 -12.94
N PRO A 57 3.10 3.90 -13.94
CA PRO A 57 2.92 2.46 -13.95
C PRO A 57 4.26 1.75 -14.08
N LEU A 58 4.44 0.67 -13.31
CA LEU A 58 5.65 -0.17 -13.39
C LEU A 58 5.46 -1.41 -14.28
N GLN A 59 4.23 -1.66 -14.75
CA GLN A 59 3.90 -2.72 -15.72
C GLN A 59 3.12 -2.14 -16.91
N GLU A 60 3.22 -2.77 -18.08
CA GLU A 60 2.60 -2.29 -19.33
C GLU A 60 1.07 -2.42 -19.29
N GLU A 61 0.56 -3.48 -18.65
CA GLU A 61 -0.86 -3.74 -18.43
C GLU A 61 -1.49 -2.86 -17.34
N ALA A 62 -0.67 -2.07 -16.60
CA ALA A 62 -1.14 -1.18 -15.55
C ALA A 62 -1.71 0.15 -16.09
N LYS A 63 -1.84 0.30 -17.41
CA LYS A 63 -2.44 1.48 -18.02
C LYS A 63 -3.94 1.52 -17.76
N GLU A 64 -4.29 2.44 -16.87
CA GLU A 64 -5.61 3.11 -16.79
C GLU A 64 -6.75 2.24 -16.26
N GLU A 65 -6.68 1.89 -14.97
CA GLU A 65 -7.78 1.28 -14.23
C GLU A 65 -8.53 2.35 -13.40
N ASP A 66 -9.86 2.25 -13.27
CA ASP A 66 -10.70 3.15 -12.44
C ASP A 66 -10.20 3.28 -11.00
N ARG A 67 -9.55 2.23 -10.48
CA ARG A 67 -8.95 2.20 -9.13
C ARG A 67 -7.83 3.23 -9.00
N LEU A 68 -7.08 3.51 -10.07
CA LEU A 68 -6.04 4.53 -10.10
C LEU A 68 -6.61 5.94 -10.03
N ALA A 69 -7.78 6.18 -10.63
CA ALA A 69 -8.46 7.47 -10.54
C ALA A 69 -8.87 7.80 -9.11
N ALA A 70 -9.35 6.80 -8.35
CA ALA A 70 -9.66 6.95 -6.94
C ALA A 70 -8.40 7.27 -6.10
N LEU A 71 -7.30 6.56 -6.33
CA LEU A 71 -6.02 6.82 -5.65
C LEU A 71 -5.48 8.22 -5.95
N ARG A 72 -5.50 8.65 -7.22
CA ARG A 72 -5.13 10.02 -7.62
C ARG A 72 -5.97 11.07 -6.92
N LYS A 73 -7.29 10.85 -6.84
CA LYS A 73 -8.20 11.77 -6.16
C LYS A 73 -7.90 11.88 -4.67
N ILE A 74 -7.61 10.76 -4.01
CA ILE A 74 -7.24 10.75 -2.58
C ILE A 74 -5.94 11.51 -2.39
N LEU A 75 -4.87 11.18 -3.11
CA LEU A 75 -3.56 11.82 -2.96
C LEU A 75 -3.55 13.30 -3.35
N SER A 76 -4.47 13.71 -4.24
CA SER A 76 -4.68 15.11 -4.62
C SER A 76 -5.66 15.87 -3.70
N SER A 77 -6.16 15.25 -2.62
CA SER A 77 -7.10 15.89 -1.70
C SER A 77 -6.50 17.05 -0.89
N GLY A 78 -5.17 17.17 -0.88
CA GLY A 78 -4.46 18.16 -0.06
C GLY A 78 -4.49 17.85 1.44
N ALA A 79 -4.68 16.57 1.80
CA ALA A 79 -4.65 16.08 3.17
C ALA A 79 -3.32 15.41 3.58
N PHE A 80 -2.30 15.47 2.72
CA PHE A 80 -1.02 14.78 2.91
C PHE A 80 0.10 15.78 3.19
N TYR A 81 0.92 15.46 4.18
CA TYR A 81 1.97 16.34 4.70
C TYR A 81 3.24 15.54 4.95
N PHE A 82 4.40 16.19 5.02
CA PHE A 82 5.61 15.54 5.52
C PHE A 82 6.46 16.58 6.24
N SER A 83 7.36 16.13 7.11
CA SER A 83 8.35 16.98 7.75
C SER A 83 9.68 16.91 7.01
N TRP A 84 10.39 18.03 6.97
CA TRP A 84 11.80 18.10 6.67
C TRP A 84 12.55 18.46 7.96
N PRO A 85 13.28 17.52 8.58
CA PRO A 85 14.01 17.76 9.82
C PRO A 85 15.06 18.87 9.65
N CYS A 86 15.21 19.72 10.66
CA CYS A 86 16.38 20.60 10.76
C CYS A 86 17.64 19.74 10.99
N ASP A 87 18.81 20.26 10.63
CA ASP A 87 20.07 19.51 10.73
C ASP A 87 20.26 18.87 12.12
N GLY A 88 20.32 17.53 12.14
CA GLY A 88 20.53 16.74 13.35
C GLY A 88 19.28 16.43 14.19
N SER A 89 18.08 16.85 13.78
CA SER A 89 16.84 16.46 14.45
C SER A 89 16.28 15.14 13.91
N HIS A 90 15.53 14.42 14.76
CA HIS A 90 14.87 13.15 14.43
C HIS A 90 13.34 13.29 14.43
N PHE A 91 12.83 14.48 14.12
CA PHE A 91 11.40 14.77 14.22
C PHE A 91 10.56 13.95 13.23
N ASP A 92 9.63 13.17 13.77
CA ASP A 92 8.68 12.37 13.01
C ASP A 92 7.27 12.97 13.10
N LEU A 93 6.73 13.45 11.97
CA LEU A 93 5.39 14.04 11.92
C LEU A 93 4.26 13.06 12.29
N THR A 94 4.50 11.75 12.17
CA THR A 94 3.50 10.72 12.47
C THR A 94 3.34 10.46 13.98
N VAL A 95 4.32 10.91 14.78
CA VAL A 95 4.35 10.72 16.24
C VAL A 95 3.89 11.99 16.95
N ARG A 96 2.96 11.84 17.89
CA ARG A 96 2.49 12.96 18.72
C ARG A 96 3.66 13.58 19.48
N ALA A 97 3.67 14.91 19.62
CA ALA A 97 4.74 15.64 20.31
C ALA A 97 5.08 15.10 21.71
N GLN A 98 4.09 14.65 22.48
CA GLN A 98 4.26 14.08 23.83
C GLN A 98 5.08 12.78 23.86
N LYS A 99 5.26 12.13 22.71
CA LYS A 99 5.88 10.81 22.56
C LYS A 99 7.16 10.82 21.73
N GLN A 100 7.58 11.98 21.22
CA GLN A 100 8.79 12.10 20.39
C GLN A 100 10.05 11.54 21.08
N ASP A 101 10.17 11.70 22.40
CA ASP A 101 11.36 11.26 23.17
C ASP A 101 11.21 9.90 23.86
N ASP A 102 10.05 9.25 23.75
CA ASP A 102 9.70 8.14 24.65
C ASP A 102 10.34 6.80 24.25
N GLY A 103 11.17 6.79 23.20
CA GLY A 103 11.94 5.64 22.68
C GLY A 103 11.11 4.42 22.26
N SER A 104 9.82 4.41 22.61
CA SER A 104 8.85 3.38 22.33
C SER A 104 8.21 3.70 20.99
N GLN A 105 8.73 3.06 19.95
CA GLN A 105 8.07 3.00 18.66
C GLN A 105 6.68 2.41 18.89
N GLU A 106 5.63 3.25 18.87
CA GLU A 106 4.26 2.73 18.96
C GLU A 106 4.04 1.84 17.76
N TRP A 107 3.84 0.56 18.00
CA TRP A 107 3.47 -0.36 16.94
C TRP A 107 2.03 -0.05 16.54
N GLY A 108 1.87 0.78 15.51
CA GLY A 108 0.56 1.28 15.10
C GLY A 108 0.68 2.68 14.55
N ASP A 109 1.20 2.75 13.33
CA ASP A 109 1.33 3.92 12.46
C ASP A 109 -0.06 4.47 12.05
N SER A 110 -0.91 4.78 13.04
CA SER A 110 -2.29 5.24 12.83
C SER A 110 -2.36 6.57 12.08
N PHE A 111 -1.23 7.28 12.03
CA PHE A 111 -1.05 8.55 11.33
C PHE A 111 -0.11 8.44 10.13
N PHE A 112 0.38 7.24 9.80
CA PHE A 112 1.06 6.97 8.54
C PHE A 112 0.01 6.61 7.49
N TRP A 113 -0.05 7.40 6.43
CA TRP A 113 -1.04 7.27 5.35
C TRP A 113 -0.55 6.42 4.19
#